data_AF-A0A2N1JFK4-F1
#
_entry.id   AF-A0A2N1JFK4-F1
#
_cell.length_a   1.000
_cell.length_b   1.000
_cell.length_c   1.000
_cell.angle_alpha   90.00
_cell.angle_beta   90.00
_cell.angle_gamma   90.00
#
_symmetry.space_group_name_H-M   'P 1'
#
loop_
_entity.id
_entity.type
_entity.pdbx_description
1 polymer ?
#
loop_
_entity_poly.entity_id
_entity_poly.type
_entity_poly.pdbx_seq_one_letter_code
_entity_poly.pdbx_strand_id
1 'polypeptide(L)'
;MARLVWLIVLVVCAVVHANTEIYTFGPHLCARHKVGALVDTSRLSVSWPSMSPAPTPKRFMITPGTTGAWVALFPDYNDFEQAVHKYELKITWLQTLLLQIPDRMRWMLTQRYQLRLSWPANIPADFLIHVHTPEKALHKQKQAPVDEGPLQPCELLFAKISAVSTGTRLRVDELASSAHWLLHLAEHLGGWAAPLRRDAQDIPVDVTFERVYLGCIPQSTLPLILYLCIATVAASLLSTR
;
A
#
# COMPACT_ATOMS: atom_id res chain seq x y z
N MET A 1 -29.51 25.07 -6.77
CA MET A 1 -29.69 24.27 -5.54
C MET A 1 -29.53 22.77 -5.76
N ALA A 2 -30.18 22.13 -6.75
CA ALA A 2 -30.07 20.67 -6.96
C ALA A 2 -28.63 20.14 -7.15
N ARG A 3 -27.74 20.88 -7.83
CA ARG A 3 -26.32 20.49 -8.02
C ARG A 3 -25.50 20.51 -6.72
N LEU A 4 -25.85 21.37 -5.77
CA LEU A 4 -25.17 21.46 -4.48
C LEU A 4 -25.56 20.27 -3.57
N VAL A 5 -26.83 19.88 -3.61
CA VAL A 5 -27.35 18.73 -2.84
C VAL A 5 -26.69 17.43 -3.28
N TRP A 6 -26.53 17.20 -4.59
CA TRP A 6 -25.82 16.02 -5.09
C TRP A 6 -24.34 16.00 -4.71
N LEU A 7 -23.69 17.16 -4.68
CA LEU A 7 -22.28 17.27 -4.29
C LEU A 7 -22.11 17.01 -2.79
N ILE A 8 -23.02 17.49 -1.95
CA ILE A 8 -23.05 17.20 -0.51
C ILE A 8 -23.34 15.70 -0.25
N VAL A 9 -24.29 15.10 -0.97
CA VAL A 9 -24.61 13.66 -0.84
C VAL A 9 -23.41 12.80 -1.25
N LEU A 10 -22.71 13.14 -2.35
CA LEU A 10 -21.48 12.45 -2.77
C LEU A 10 -20.35 12.58 -1.74
N VAL A 11 -20.20 13.74 -1.10
CA VAL A 11 -19.18 13.96 -0.07
C VAL A 11 -19.50 13.22 1.23
N VAL A 12 -20.78 13.18 1.64
CA VAL A 12 -21.21 12.57 2.91
C VAL A 12 -21.21 11.04 2.85
N CYS A 13 -21.53 10.43 1.70
CA CYS A 13 -21.53 8.96 1.56
C CYS A 13 -20.11 8.35 1.49
N ALA A 14 -19.05 9.14 1.33
CA ALA A 14 -17.68 8.64 1.20
C ALA A 14 -16.96 8.40 2.55
N VAL A 15 -17.60 8.69 3.68
CA VAL A 15 -16.91 8.73 4.97
C VAL A 15 -17.07 7.43 5.76
N VAL A 16 -16.63 6.31 5.18
CA VAL A 16 -16.28 5.14 5.99
C VAL A 16 -14.93 5.46 6.63
N HIS A 17 -14.94 5.75 7.94
CA HIS A 17 -13.72 5.97 8.70
C HIS A 17 -12.99 4.62 8.84
N ALA A 18 -12.03 4.37 7.96
CA ALA A 18 -10.99 3.39 8.17
C ALA A 18 -9.83 4.09 8.89
N ASN A 19 -9.26 3.44 9.90
CA ASN A 19 -7.93 3.85 10.34
C ASN A 19 -6.96 3.49 9.23
N THR A 20 -5.99 4.37 8.97
CA THR A 20 -5.04 4.18 7.89
C THR A 20 -3.64 4.50 8.34
N GLU A 21 -2.71 3.64 7.97
CA GLU A 21 -1.28 3.82 8.19
C GLU A 21 -0.58 3.81 6.83
N ILE A 22 0.33 4.75 6.63
CA ILE A 22 1.02 4.94 5.35
C ILE A 22 2.52 4.90 5.60
N TYR A 23 3.19 3.93 4.96
CA TYR A 23 4.63 3.82 4.98
C TYR A 23 5.20 4.01 3.58
N THR A 24 5.85 5.15 3.36
CA THR A 24 6.54 5.47 2.10
C THR A 24 8.02 5.12 2.21
N PHE A 25 8.55 4.43 1.22
CA PHE A 25 9.96 4.07 1.17
C PHE A 25 10.55 4.23 -0.23
N GLY A 26 11.86 4.49 -0.26
CA GLY A 26 12.62 4.63 -1.49
C GLY A 26 13.13 3.28 -2.02
N PRO A 27 13.98 3.31 -3.06
CA PRO A 27 14.60 2.10 -3.56
C PRO A 27 15.58 1.56 -2.51
N HIS A 28 15.36 0.32 -2.09
CA HIS A 28 16.35 -0.39 -1.30
C HIS A 28 17.42 -0.94 -2.24
N LEU A 29 18.67 -0.83 -1.82
CA LEU A 29 19.80 -1.29 -2.62
C LEU A 29 20.36 -2.61 -2.06
N CYS A 30 20.59 -3.56 -2.95
CA CYS A 30 21.12 -4.90 -2.71
C CYS A 30 22.40 -5.12 -3.54
N ALA A 31 23.28 -6.00 -3.06
CA ALA A 31 24.50 -6.36 -3.79
C ALA A 31 24.18 -7.34 -4.94
N ARG A 32 24.57 -7.00 -6.17
CA ARG A 32 24.22 -7.73 -7.40
C ARG A 32 24.57 -9.23 -7.36
N HIS A 33 25.69 -9.61 -6.75
CA HIS A 33 26.16 -11.01 -6.73
C HIS A 33 25.31 -11.94 -5.87
N LYS A 34 24.41 -11.40 -5.02
CA LYS A 34 23.50 -12.21 -4.19
C LYS A 34 22.18 -12.54 -4.87
N VAL A 35 21.93 -12.03 -6.09
CA VAL A 35 20.69 -12.28 -6.84
C VAL A 35 20.54 -13.76 -7.20
N GLY A 36 21.62 -14.49 -7.47
CA GLY A 36 21.57 -15.95 -7.65
C GLY A 36 21.17 -16.71 -6.39
N ALA A 37 21.53 -16.19 -5.21
CA ALA A 37 21.11 -16.75 -3.91
C ALA A 37 19.66 -16.38 -3.55
N LEU A 38 19.04 -15.41 -4.25
CA LEU A 38 17.61 -15.10 -4.09
C LEU A 38 16.72 -16.24 -4.57
N VAL A 39 17.22 -17.15 -5.41
CA VAL A 39 16.49 -18.37 -5.81
C VAL A 39 16.16 -19.23 -4.58
N ASP A 40 17.04 -19.30 -3.58
CA ASP A 40 16.71 -19.97 -2.31
C ASP A 40 15.77 -19.13 -1.43
N THR A 41 15.84 -17.80 -1.52
CA THR A 41 14.88 -16.93 -0.80
C THR A 41 13.47 -17.03 -1.36
N SER A 42 13.32 -17.37 -2.64
CA SER A 42 12.02 -17.69 -3.22
C SER A 42 11.35 -18.85 -2.47
N ARG A 43 12.12 -19.84 -1.99
CA ARG A 43 11.61 -20.96 -1.18
C ARG A 43 11.06 -20.53 0.17
N LEU A 44 11.68 -19.53 0.80
CA LEU A 44 11.19 -18.93 2.05
C LEU A 44 9.91 -18.12 1.83
N SER A 45 9.79 -17.49 0.66
CA SER A 45 8.57 -16.78 0.27
C SER A 45 7.43 -17.69 -0.20
N VAL A 46 7.66 -19.00 -0.40
CA VAL A 46 6.61 -19.93 -0.91
C VAL A 46 5.36 -19.92 -0.02
N SER A 47 5.54 -19.73 1.29
CA SER A 47 4.41 -19.66 2.22
C SER A 47 3.93 -18.24 2.52
N TRP A 48 4.68 -17.22 2.09
CA TRP A 48 4.31 -15.82 2.33
C TRP A 48 3.49 -15.27 1.18
N PRO A 49 2.43 -14.49 1.46
CA PRO A 49 1.71 -13.81 0.41
C PRO A 49 2.62 -12.83 -0.33
N SER A 50 2.43 -12.73 -1.64
CA SER A 50 3.18 -11.83 -2.51
C SER A 50 2.31 -10.67 -3.01
N MET A 51 2.93 -9.51 -3.17
CA MET A 51 2.32 -8.30 -3.72
C MET A 51 3.24 -7.64 -4.74
N SER A 52 2.66 -7.30 -5.88
CA SER A 52 3.24 -6.39 -6.86
C SER A 52 2.54 -5.04 -6.76
N PRO A 53 3.19 -3.94 -7.22
CA PRO A 53 2.60 -2.61 -7.19
C PRO A 53 1.27 -2.58 -7.95
N ALA A 54 0.18 -2.34 -7.22
CA ALA A 54 -1.17 -2.26 -7.75
C ALA A 54 -2.06 -1.40 -6.83
N PRO A 55 -3.02 -0.64 -7.40
CA PRO A 55 -3.96 0.16 -6.60
C PRO A 55 -5.04 -0.68 -5.91
N THR A 56 -5.14 -1.98 -6.25
CA THR A 56 -6.14 -2.88 -5.68
C THR A 56 -5.68 -3.37 -4.30
N PRO A 57 -6.45 -3.09 -3.24
CA PRO A 57 -6.12 -3.59 -1.91
C PRO A 57 -6.20 -5.13 -1.87
N LYS A 58 -5.29 -5.75 -1.12
CA LYS A 58 -5.37 -7.16 -0.75
C LYS A 58 -5.67 -7.28 0.73
N ARG A 59 -6.65 -8.10 1.08
CA ARG A 59 -7.06 -8.33 2.48
C ARG A 59 -6.20 -9.39 3.14
N PHE A 60 -5.71 -9.09 4.33
CA PHE A 60 -4.96 -9.97 5.20
C PHE A 60 -5.65 -10.09 6.56
N MET A 61 -5.47 -11.23 7.21
CA MET A 61 -5.90 -11.44 8.59
C MET A 61 -4.67 -11.38 9.49
N ILE A 62 -4.63 -10.41 10.41
CA ILE A 62 -3.48 -10.19 11.31
C ILE A 62 -3.92 -10.39 12.75
N THR A 63 -3.35 -11.40 13.40
CA THR A 63 -3.59 -11.67 14.82
C THR A 63 -2.72 -10.77 15.71
N PRO A 64 -3.30 -9.94 16.60
CA PRO A 64 -2.55 -9.11 17.53
C PRO A 64 -1.66 -9.92 18.46
N GLY A 65 -0.48 -9.39 18.80
CA GLY A 65 0.46 -10.03 19.73
C GLY A 65 1.28 -11.19 19.15
N THR A 66 1.08 -11.54 17.89
CA THR A 66 1.98 -12.45 17.16
C THR A 66 3.24 -11.72 16.68
N THR A 67 4.20 -12.45 16.12
CA THR A 67 5.42 -11.86 15.53
C THR A 67 5.14 -11.00 14.30
N GLY A 68 3.89 -10.83 13.87
CA GLY A 68 3.49 -10.13 12.66
C GLY A 68 3.40 -11.03 11.42
N ALA A 69 2.67 -10.55 10.42
CA ALA A 69 2.55 -11.17 9.11
C ALA A 69 3.69 -10.70 8.20
N TRP A 70 4.28 -11.63 7.46
CA TRP A 70 5.28 -11.34 6.44
C TRP A 70 4.64 -11.32 5.06
N VAL A 71 4.97 -10.30 4.26
CA VAL A 71 4.50 -10.12 2.89
C VAL A 71 5.70 -9.92 1.99
N ALA A 72 5.81 -10.72 0.94
CA ALA A 72 6.82 -10.54 -0.10
C ALA A 72 6.38 -9.42 -1.06
N LEU A 73 7.20 -8.39 -1.19
CA LEU A 73 6.97 -7.26 -2.07
C LEU A 73 7.88 -7.37 -3.29
N PHE A 74 7.30 -7.30 -4.48
CA PHE A 74 8.00 -7.36 -5.76
C PHE A 74 7.96 -5.99 -6.43
N PRO A 75 8.80 -5.03 -6.01
CA PRO A 75 8.87 -3.73 -6.64
C PRO A 75 9.24 -3.88 -8.12
N ASP A 76 8.51 -3.18 -8.97
CA ASP A 76 8.72 -3.15 -10.41
C ASP A 76 9.79 -2.11 -10.78
N TYR A 77 11.01 -2.31 -10.26
CA TYR A 77 12.15 -1.41 -10.48
C TYR A 77 12.63 -1.35 -11.94
N ASN A 78 12.00 -2.11 -12.85
CA ASN A 78 12.33 -2.12 -14.26
C ASN A 78 12.51 -0.69 -14.76
N ASP A 79 13.72 -0.42 -15.24
CA ASP A 79 13.96 0.75 -16.05
C ASP A 79 12.97 0.67 -17.20
N PHE A 80 12.13 1.70 -17.38
CA PHE A 80 11.01 1.64 -18.31
C PHE A 80 11.48 1.10 -19.67
N GLU A 81 12.67 1.49 -20.12
CA GLU A 81 13.33 0.99 -21.33
C GLU A 81 13.54 -0.53 -21.37
N GLN A 82 14.05 -1.15 -20.30
CA GLN A 82 14.18 -2.62 -20.25
C GLN A 82 12.82 -3.30 -20.21
N ALA A 83 11.84 -2.68 -19.53
CA ALA A 83 10.47 -3.17 -19.47
C ALA A 83 9.83 -3.22 -20.87
N VAL A 84 9.99 -2.14 -21.66
CA VAL A 84 9.49 -2.04 -23.03
C VAL A 84 10.18 -3.05 -23.95
N HIS A 85 11.52 -3.07 -23.95
CA HIS A 85 12.26 -3.83 -24.95
C HIS A 85 12.30 -5.33 -24.67
N LYS A 86 12.24 -5.75 -23.40
CA LYS A 86 12.38 -7.16 -23.03
C LYS A 86 11.04 -7.87 -22.79
N TYR A 87 10.00 -7.15 -22.37
CA TYR A 87 8.75 -7.75 -21.91
C TYR A 87 7.51 -7.28 -22.69
N GLU A 88 7.68 -6.47 -23.74
CA GLU A 88 6.59 -5.95 -24.59
C GLU A 88 5.40 -5.37 -23.78
N LEU A 89 5.71 -4.79 -22.62
CA LEU A 89 4.68 -4.30 -21.71
C LEU A 89 3.89 -3.18 -22.40
N LYS A 90 2.55 -3.26 -22.33
CA LYS A 90 1.67 -2.17 -22.78
C LYS A 90 1.93 -0.95 -21.90
N ILE A 91 2.66 0.00 -22.46
CA ILE A 91 3.01 1.26 -21.81
C ILE A 91 1.75 2.14 -21.78
N THR A 92 1.47 2.72 -20.62
CA THR A 92 0.44 3.76 -20.52
C THR A 92 0.96 5.09 -21.07
N TRP A 93 0.08 5.96 -21.59
CA TRP A 93 0.50 7.27 -22.14
C TRP A 93 1.37 8.08 -21.17
N LEU A 94 1.11 7.98 -19.86
CA LEU A 94 1.87 8.66 -18.83
C LEU A 94 3.31 8.11 -18.74
N GLN A 95 3.47 6.79 -18.81
CA GLN A 95 4.79 6.16 -18.83
C GLN A 95 5.56 6.56 -20.10
N THR A 96 4.89 6.70 -21.24
CA THR A 96 5.51 7.24 -22.47
C THR A 96 6.00 8.67 -22.28
N LEU A 97 5.27 9.51 -21.54
CA LEU A 97 5.71 10.86 -21.22
C LEU A 97 6.92 10.83 -20.27
N LEU A 98 6.91 9.95 -19.27
CA LEU A 98 8.03 9.75 -18.35
C LEU A 98 9.31 9.27 -19.06
N LEU A 99 9.20 8.57 -20.19
CA LEU A 99 10.35 8.18 -21.02
C LEU A 99 11.10 9.38 -21.62
N GLN A 100 10.45 10.55 -21.76
CA GLN A 100 11.12 11.76 -22.26
C GLN A 100 12.00 12.42 -21.20
N ILE A 101 11.90 12.00 -19.93
CA ILE A 101 12.68 12.53 -18.82
C ILE A 101 14.04 11.80 -18.74
N PRO A 102 15.17 12.50 -18.54
CA PRO A 102 16.47 11.87 -18.37
C PRO A 102 16.47 10.81 -17.26
N ASP A 103 17.16 9.68 -17.48
CA ASP A 103 17.12 8.50 -16.61
C ASP A 103 17.30 8.81 -15.13
N ARG A 104 18.27 9.68 -14.78
CA ARG A 104 18.52 10.06 -13.38
C ARG A 104 17.31 10.70 -12.71
N MET A 105 16.62 11.59 -13.43
CA MET A 105 15.42 12.26 -12.92
C MET A 105 14.23 11.29 -12.92
N ARG A 106 14.04 10.52 -13.99
CA ARG A 106 13.01 9.48 -14.07
C ARG A 106 13.12 8.52 -12.90
N TRP A 107 14.33 8.06 -12.60
CA TRP A 107 14.63 7.19 -11.47
C TRP A 107 14.27 7.87 -10.13
N MET A 108 14.72 9.10 -9.90
CA MET A 108 14.38 9.85 -8.68
C MET A 108 12.87 10.01 -8.47
N LEU A 109 12.11 10.18 -9.56
CA LEU A 109 10.68 10.47 -9.53
C LEU A 109 9.78 9.23 -9.47
N THR A 110 10.28 8.05 -9.85
CA THR A 110 9.44 6.85 -10.05
C THR A 110 9.82 5.64 -9.21
N GLN A 111 10.90 5.73 -8.43
CA GLN A 111 11.47 4.61 -7.67
C GLN A 111 11.07 4.63 -6.20
N ARG A 112 9.95 5.27 -5.88
CA ARG A 112 9.37 5.28 -4.55
C ARG A 112 8.11 4.45 -4.52
N TYR A 113 7.89 3.80 -3.40
CA TYR A 113 6.72 2.98 -3.16
C TYR A 113 6.06 3.37 -1.85
N GLN A 114 4.80 3.03 -1.75
CA GLN A 114 3.98 3.25 -0.58
C GLN A 114 3.26 1.96 -0.23
N LEU A 115 3.37 1.56 1.03
CA LEU A 115 2.50 0.57 1.63
C LEU A 115 1.43 1.32 2.42
N ARG A 116 0.16 1.11 2.09
CA ARG A 116 -0.98 1.67 2.82
C ARG A 116 -1.74 0.53 3.47
N LEU A 117 -1.97 0.65 4.76
CA LEU A 117 -2.81 -0.26 5.53
C LEU A 117 -4.10 0.46 5.85
N SER A 118 -5.21 -0.25 5.73
CA SER A 118 -6.50 0.21 6.20
C SER A 118 -7.17 -0.88 7.02
N TRP A 119 -7.67 -0.52 8.19
CA TRP A 119 -8.38 -1.43 9.08
C TRP A 119 -9.61 -0.76 9.70
N PRO A 120 -10.56 -1.55 10.23
CA PRO A 120 -11.76 -1.02 10.85
C PRO A 120 -11.46 -0.09 12.04
N ALA A 121 -12.07 1.10 12.05
CA ALA A 121 -11.82 2.11 13.09
C ALA A 121 -12.32 1.73 14.49
N ASN A 122 -13.22 0.75 14.57
CA ASN A 122 -13.71 0.19 15.83
C ASN A 122 -12.72 -0.77 16.50
N ILE A 123 -11.62 -1.14 15.83
CA ILE A 123 -10.58 -2.00 16.40
C ILE A 123 -9.43 -1.11 16.88
N PRO A 124 -9.21 -1.00 18.20
CA PRO A 124 -8.15 -0.18 18.76
C PRO A 124 -6.82 -0.96 18.66
N ALA A 125 -6.19 -0.85 17.50
CA ALA A 125 -4.90 -1.46 17.20
C ALA A 125 -4.06 -0.48 16.39
N ASP A 126 -2.78 -0.43 16.74
CA ASP A 126 -1.76 0.28 15.97
C ASP A 126 -0.98 -0.75 15.17
N PHE A 127 -0.63 -0.39 13.94
CA PHE A 127 0.15 -1.27 13.06
C PHE A 127 1.55 -0.72 12.88
N LEU A 128 2.54 -1.59 13.04
CA LEU A 128 3.93 -1.29 12.74
C LEU A 128 4.31 -2.00 11.45
N ILE A 129 4.91 -1.25 10.54
CA ILE A 129 5.33 -1.71 9.22
C ILE A 129 6.84 -1.56 9.14
N HIS A 130 7.52 -2.66 8.85
CA HIS A 130 8.96 -2.64 8.59
C HIS A 130 9.27 -3.32 7.27
N VAL A 131 9.91 -2.59 6.36
CA VAL A 131 10.37 -3.13 5.08
C VAL A 131 11.84 -3.52 5.21
N HIS A 132 12.13 -4.77 4.90
CA HIS A 132 13.43 -5.39 5.01
C HIS A 132 13.92 -5.83 3.64
N THR A 133 15.23 -5.68 3.41
CA THR A 133 15.88 -6.38 2.29
C THR A 133 15.98 -7.87 2.61
N PRO A 134 16.16 -8.73 1.60
CA PRO A 134 16.29 -10.17 1.81
C PRO A 134 17.38 -10.55 2.82
N GLU A 135 18.50 -9.85 2.81
CA GLU A 135 19.60 -10.09 3.76
C GLU A 135 19.20 -9.78 5.21
N LYS A 136 18.43 -8.71 5.41
CA LYS A 136 17.91 -8.31 6.73
C LYS A 136 16.78 -9.23 7.18
N ALA A 137 15.87 -9.62 6.31
CA ALA A 137 14.76 -10.49 6.68
C ALA A 137 15.23 -11.88 7.14
N LEU A 138 16.33 -12.39 6.57
CA LEU A 138 16.75 -13.77 6.79
C LEU A 138 17.72 -13.99 7.97
N HIS A 139 18.32 -12.92 8.52
CA HIS A 139 19.07 -12.80 9.80
C HIS A 139 19.86 -14.00 10.38
N LYS A 140 20.14 -15.07 9.64
CA LYS A 140 20.87 -16.27 10.08
C LYS A 140 22.17 -16.53 9.32
N GLN A 141 22.42 -15.82 8.24
CA GLN A 141 23.69 -15.97 7.55
C GLN A 141 24.66 -14.96 8.16
N LYS A 142 25.62 -15.46 8.97
CA LYS A 142 26.83 -14.73 9.37
C LYS A 142 27.19 -13.78 8.24
N GLN A 143 27.17 -12.48 8.49
CA GLN A 143 27.55 -11.48 7.51
C GLN A 143 28.96 -11.83 7.05
N ALA A 144 29.07 -12.49 5.90
CA ALA A 144 30.33 -12.56 5.19
C ALA A 144 30.73 -11.10 4.92
N PRO A 145 32.04 -10.78 5.00
CA PRO A 145 32.52 -9.45 4.68
C PRO A 145 31.87 -9.00 3.37
N VAL A 146 31.23 -7.84 3.42
CA VAL A 146 30.48 -7.28 2.30
C VAL A 146 31.51 -6.92 1.24
N ASP A 147 31.68 -7.78 0.24
CA ASP A 147 32.38 -7.38 -0.97
C ASP A 147 31.63 -6.18 -1.57
N GLU A 148 32.34 -5.08 -1.77
CA GLU A 148 31.86 -3.78 -2.27
C GLU A 148 31.51 -3.84 -3.77
N GLY A 149 30.63 -4.78 -4.14
CA GLY A 149 30.04 -4.81 -5.46
C GLY A 149 29.13 -3.60 -5.70
N PRO A 150 28.88 -3.25 -6.98
CA PRO A 150 27.94 -2.18 -7.30
C PRO A 150 26.55 -2.51 -6.73
N LEU A 151 26.01 -1.55 -5.98
CA LEU A 151 24.68 -1.62 -5.39
C LEU A 151 23.61 -1.44 -6.47
N GLN A 152 22.59 -2.28 -6.46
CA GLN A 152 21.46 -2.24 -7.40
C GLN A 152 20.13 -2.27 -6.64
N PRO A 153 19.03 -1.73 -7.20
CA PRO A 153 17.71 -1.86 -6.58
C PRO A 153 17.33 -3.33 -6.31
N CYS A 154 16.79 -3.61 -5.13
CA CYS A 154 16.41 -4.97 -4.72
C CYS A 154 15.11 -5.41 -5.42
N GLU A 155 15.15 -6.41 -6.30
CA GLU A 155 13.93 -6.91 -6.98
C GLU A 155 12.89 -7.56 -6.02
N LEU A 156 13.32 -7.92 -4.81
CA LEU A 156 12.50 -8.53 -3.77
C LEU A 156 12.73 -7.83 -2.43
N LEU A 157 11.63 -7.48 -1.76
CA LEU A 157 11.61 -6.92 -0.41
C LEU A 157 10.62 -7.70 0.46
N PHE A 158 10.77 -7.59 1.77
CA PHE A 158 9.87 -8.23 2.72
C PHE A 158 9.30 -7.20 3.68
N ALA A 159 7.98 -7.07 3.70
CA ALA A 159 7.28 -6.26 4.68
C ALA A 159 6.85 -7.13 5.86
N LYS A 160 7.24 -6.73 7.06
CA LYS A 160 6.76 -7.28 8.31
C LYS A 160 5.70 -6.33 8.86
N ILE A 161 4.47 -6.83 9.01
CA ILE A 161 3.33 -6.08 9.53
C ILE A 161 2.94 -6.68 10.87
N SER A 162 3.10 -5.92 11.96
CA SER A 162 2.73 -6.34 13.31
C SER A 162 1.65 -5.45 13.88
N ALA A 163 0.62 -6.07 14.45
CA ALA A 163 -0.44 -5.37 15.18
C ALA A 163 -0.08 -5.29 16.67
N VAL A 164 -0.06 -4.07 17.20
CA VAL A 164 0.05 -3.78 18.63
C VAL A 164 -1.34 -3.38 19.11
N SER A 165 -1.89 -4.12 20.07
CA SER A 165 -3.17 -3.72 20.68
C SER A 165 -2.94 -2.46 21.49
N THR A 166 -3.58 -1.35 21.11
CA THR A 166 -3.47 -0.06 21.78
C THR A 166 -4.81 0.34 22.38
N GLY A 167 -4.78 1.16 23.43
CA GLY A 167 -5.98 1.72 24.03
C GLY A 167 -6.82 0.77 24.90
N THR A 168 -7.85 1.35 25.51
CA THR A 168 -8.88 0.65 26.28
C THR A 168 -10.05 0.34 25.37
N ARG A 169 -10.45 -0.93 25.25
CA ARG A 169 -11.63 -1.33 24.47
C ARG A 169 -12.86 -0.58 25.00
N LEU A 170 -13.51 0.21 24.15
CA LEU A 170 -14.81 0.82 24.48
C LEU A 170 -15.80 -0.33 24.69
N ARG A 171 -16.41 -0.40 25.88
CA ARG A 171 -17.49 -1.35 26.16
C ARG A 171 -18.72 -0.94 25.35
N VAL A 172 -18.88 -1.53 24.17
CA VAL A 172 -20.10 -1.36 23.35
C VAL A 172 -21.31 -2.06 23.98
N ASP A 173 -21.07 -2.97 24.93
CA ASP A 173 -22.08 -3.75 25.65
C ASP A 173 -23.19 -2.89 26.30
N GLU A 174 -22.90 -1.65 26.70
CA GLU A 174 -23.90 -0.76 27.33
C GLU A 174 -24.73 0.07 26.33
N LEU A 175 -24.20 0.39 25.14
CA LEU A 175 -24.93 1.15 24.11
C LEU A 175 -25.68 0.28 23.09
N ALA A 176 -25.28 -0.99 22.94
CA ALA A 176 -25.91 -1.92 22.01
C ALA A 176 -27.37 -2.27 22.37
N SER A 177 -27.74 -2.14 23.65
CA SER A 177 -29.09 -2.45 24.13
C SER A 177 -30.19 -1.59 23.51
N SER A 178 -29.89 -0.40 22.96
CA SER A 178 -30.90 0.51 22.39
C SER A 178 -30.79 0.73 20.87
N ALA A 179 -29.71 0.29 20.22
CA ALA A 179 -29.42 0.60 18.80
C ALA A 179 -29.42 -0.63 17.87
N HIS A 180 -30.17 -1.66 18.24
CA HIS A 180 -30.01 -3.03 17.74
C HIS A 180 -30.16 -3.24 16.21
N TRP A 181 -30.99 -2.46 15.51
CA TRP A 181 -31.25 -2.68 14.08
C TRP A 181 -30.37 -1.87 13.13
N LEU A 182 -30.03 -0.63 13.50
CA LEU A 182 -29.18 0.24 12.69
C LEU A 182 -27.75 -0.28 12.64
N LEU A 183 -27.24 -0.77 13.78
CA LEU A 183 -25.95 -1.43 13.85
C LEU A 183 -25.92 -2.65 12.92
N HIS A 184 -26.91 -3.54 13.02
CA HIS A 184 -26.99 -4.75 12.21
C HIS A 184 -27.01 -4.47 10.70
N LEU A 185 -27.66 -3.38 10.27
CA LEU A 185 -27.69 -2.93 8.89
C LEU A 185 -26.33 -2.36 8.44
N ALA A 186 -25.64 -1.62 9.32
CA ALA A 186 -24.28 -1.16 9.06
C ALA A 186 -23.27 -2.33 8.99
N GLU A 187 -23.44 -3.39 9.79
CA GLU A 187 -22.63 -4.61 9.66
C GLU A 187 -22.89 -5.31 8.32
N HIS A 188 -24.16 -5.41 7.92
CA HIS A 188 -24.55 -6.11 6.71
C HIS A 188 -24.13 -5.38 5.43
N LEU A 189 -24.26 -4.05 5.40
CA LEU A 189 -23.87 -3.23 4.24
C LEU A 189 -22.37 -2.92 4.22
N GLY A 190 -21.78 -2.70 5.39
CA GLY A 190 -20.38 -2.31 5.53
C GLY A 190 -19.45 -3.50 5.57
N GLY A 191 -19.76 -4.55 6.35
CA GLY A 191 -18.86 -5.67 6.65
C GLY A 191 -17.74 -5.32 7.64
N TRP A 192 -17.83 -4.17 8.32
CA TRP A 192 -16.73 -3.58 9.11
C TRP A 192 -17.01 -3.55 10.62
N ALA A 193 -18.12 -4.15 11.07
CA ALA A 193 -18.35 -4.28 12.50
C ALA A 193 -17.50 -5.42 13.08
N ALA A 194 -16.64 -5.08 14.03
CA ALA A 194 -15.80 -6.03 14.72
C ALA A 194 -16.66 -6.89 15.67
N PRO A 195 -16.47 -8.22 15.68
CA PRO A 195 -17.16 -9.07 16.63
C PRO A 195 -16.82 -8.70 18.09
N LEU A 196 -17.82 -8.77 18.97
CA LEU A 196 -17.72 -8.44 20.40
C LEU A 196 -16.82 -9.41 21.21
N ARG A 197 -16.09 -10.32 20.56
CA ARG A 197 -15.39 -11.42 21.23
C ARG A 197 -14.03 -10.96 21.77
N ARG A 198 -13.72 -11.38 23.01
CA ARG A 198 -12.56 -10.89 23.77
C ARG A 198 -11.21 -11.51 23.38
N ASP A 199 -11.22 -12.62 22.67
CA ASP A 199 -10.00 -13.33 22.27
C ASP A 199 -9.15 -12.48 21.30
N ALA A 200 -7.88 -12.84 21.12
CA ALA A 200 -7.00 -12.22 20.12
C ALA A 200 -7.57 -12.47 18.72
N GLN A 201 -8.51 -11.63 18.33
CA GLN A 201 -9.23 -11.78 17.08
C GLN A 201 -8.36 -11.30 15.94
N ASP A 202 -8.38 -12.07 14.85
CA ASP A 202 -7.76 -11.66 13.60
C ASP A 202 -8.38 -10.37 13.09
N ILE A 203 -7.54 -9.36 12.90
CA ILE A 203 -7.95 -8.07 12.38
C ILE A 203 -7.88 -8.15 10.85
N PRO A 204 -9.00 -7.90 10.13
CA PRO A 204 -8.95 -7.75 8.68
C PRO A 204 -8.24 -6.44 8.34
N VAL A 205 -7.11 -6.55 7.65
CA VAL A 205 -6.31 -5.42 7.19
C VAL A 205 -6.23 -5.46 5.68
N ASP A 206 -6.74 -4.41 5.04
CA ASP A 206 -6.57 -4.19 3.61
C ASP A 206 -5.22 -3.50 3.40
N VAL A 207 -4.30 -4.18 2.70
CA VAL A 207 -2.97 -3.68 2.37
C VAL A 207 -2.93 -3.34 0.89
N THR A 208 -2.46 -2.14 0.59
CA THR A 208 -2.25 -1.63 -0.76
C THR A 208 -0.77 -1.32 -0.93
N PHE A 209 -0.17 -1.85 -1.99
CA PHE A 209 1.23 -1.61 -2.34
C PHE A 209 1.26 -0.86 -3.66
N GLU A 210 1.62 0.42 -3.63
CA GLU A 210 1.54 1.31 -4.79
C GLU A 210 2.87 1.97 -5.12
N ARG A 211 3.05 2.30 -6.40
CA ARG A 211 4.12 3.19 -6.84
C ARG A 211 3.77 4.64 -6.53
N VAL A 212 4.77 5.43 -6.13
CA VAL A 212 4.66 6.86 -5.88
C VAL A 212 5.41 7.62 -6.96
N TYR A 213 4.68 8.47 -7.67
CA TYR A 213 5.20 9.35 -8.71
C TYR A 213 5.55 10.72 -8.13
N LEU A 214 6.57 11.36 -8.71
CA LEU A 214 7.04 12.70 -8.31
C LEU A 214 7.37 12.82 -6.82
N GLY A 215 7.67 11.69 -6.17
CA GLY A 215 8.03 11.63 -4.75
C GLY A 215 6.87 11.67 -3.76
N CYS A 216 5.64 12.01 -4.18
CA CYS A 216 4.48 12.15 -3.27
C CYS A 216 3.11 11.75 -3.83
N ILE A 217 2.99 11.42 -5.12
CA ILE A 217 1.70 11.15 -5.77
C ILE A 217 1.49 9.63 -5.90
N PRO A 218 0.58 9.02 -5.13
CA PRO A 218 0.30 7.59 -5.28
C PRO A 218 -0.34 7.30 -6.64
N GLN A 219 -0.04 6.15 -7.22
CA GLN A 219 -0.58 5.71 -8.51
C GLN A 219 -2.12 5.79 -8.56
N SER A 220 -2.80 5.45 -7.47
CA SER A 220 -4.26 5.50 -7.37
C SER A 220 -4.86 6.90 -7.53
N THR A 221 -4.09 7.96 -7.25
CA THR A 221 -4.55 9.36 -7.33
C THR A 221 -4.35 10.01 -8.70
N LEU A 222 -3.57 9.38 -9.59
CA LEU A 222 -3.27 9.95 -10.91
C LEU A 222 -4.52 10.25 -11.77
N PRO A 223 -5.53 9.36 -11.86
CA PRO A 223 -6.71 9.64 -12.66
C PRO A 223 -7.50 10.84 -12.13
N LEU A 224 -7.55 11.00 -10.80
CA LEU A 224 -8.22 12.12 -10.15
C LEU A 224 -7.49 13.43 -10.43
N ILE A 225 -6.16 13.45 -10.29
CA ILE A 225 -5.35 14.65 -10.58
C ILE A 225 -5.52 15.05 -12.04
N LEU A 226 -5.45 14.09 -12.97
CA LEU A 226 -5.66 14.36 -14.40
C LEU A 226 -7.04 14.96 -14.67
N TYR A 227 -8.09 14.39 -14.07
CA TYR A 227 -9.45 14.90 -14.19
C TYR A 227 -9.56 16.35 -13.68
N LEU A 228 -8.98 16.65 -12.51
CA LEU A 228 -8.96 18.00 -11.94
C LEU A 228 -8.19 18.99 -12.82
N CYS A 229 -7.06 18.58 -13.41
CA CYS A 229 -6.31 19.41 -14.36
C CYS A 229 -7.13 19.73 -15.61
N ILE A 230 -7.84 18.75 -16.19
CA ILE A 230 -8.69 18.97 -17.37
C ILE A 230 -9.84 19.92 -17.02
N ALA A 231 -10.51 19.69 -15.89
CA ALA A 231 -11.65 20.50 -15.45
C ALA A 231 -11.26 21.96 -15.19
N THR A 232 -10.09 22.20 -14.56
CA THR A 232 -9.58 23.54 -14.26
C THR A 232 -9.18 24.31 -15.52
N VAL A 233 -8.52 23.66 -16.49
CA VAL A 233 -8.20 24.25 -17.79
C VAL A 233 -9.47 24.61 -18.55
N ALA A 234 -10.45 23.69 -18.61
CA ALA A 234 -11.72 23.95 -19.28
C ALA A 234 -12.48 25.13 -18.66
N ALA A 235 -12.54 25.20 -17.32
CA ALA A 235 -13.17 26.31 -16.61
C ALA A 235 -12.47 27.65 -16.90
N SER A 236 -11.13 27.65 -16.94
CA SER A 236 -10.33 28.86 -17.23
C SER A 236 -10.57 29.36 -18.65
N LEU A 237 -10.64 28.46 -19.64
CA LEU A 237 -10.93 28.83 -21.03
C LEU A 237 -12.36 29.39 -21.19
N LEU A 238 -13.32 28.87 -20.42
CA LEU A 238 -14.70 29.36 -20.43
C LEU A 238 -14.85 30.72 -19.75
N SER A 239 -14.06 31.04 -18.72
CA SER A 239 -14.15 32.35 -18.05
C SER A 239 -13.53 33.50 -18.84
N THR A 240 -12.70 33.20 -19.84
CA THR A 240 -12.07 34.21 -20.71
C THR A 240 -12.96 34.68 -21.87
N ARG A 241 -14.18 34.14 -21.99
CA ARG A 241 -15.18 34.54 -22.99
C ARG A 241 -16.31 35.31 -22.33
#